data_AF-A0A940UMX4-F1
#
_entry.id   AF-A0A940UMX4-F1
#
_cell.length_a   1.000
_cell.length_b   1.000
_cell.length_c   1.000
_cell.angle_alpha   90.00
_cell.angle_beta   90.00
_cell.angle_gamma   90.00
#
_symmetry.space_group_name_H-M   'P 1'
#
loop_
_entity.id
_entity.type
_entity.pdbx_description
1 polymer ?
#
loop_
_entity_poly.entity_id
_entity_poly.type
_entity_poly.pdbx_seq_one_letter_code
_entity_poly.pdbx_strand_id
1 'polypeptide(L)'
;MAETPLKIFETLDPKLLDLVKSTNAFALAEGALPRKIKFLIAMALDASQGAVEGVKALAQQAIKTGATKEEIAETLRVTHYISGVGSIYTAARALEDLF
;
A
#
# COMPACT_ATOMS: atom_id res chain seq x y z
N MET A 1 -17.44 3.73 9.61
CA MET A 1 -16.06 3.20 9.57
C MET A 1 -16.15 1.85 8.89
N ALA A 2 -15.59 1.69 7.69
CA ALA A 2 -15.59 0.40 7.01
C ALA A 2 -14.84 -0.61 7.90
N GLU A 3 -15.44 -1.77 8.15
CA GLU A 3 -14.79 -2.82 8.93
C GLU A 3 -13.51 -3.28 8.19
N THR A 4 -12.43 -3.48 8.93
CA THR A 4 -11.16 -3.93 8.35
C THR A 4 -11.33 -5.36 7.83
N PRO A 5 -10.92 -5.69 6.58
CA PRO A 5 -11.09 -7.03 6.01
C PRO A 5 -10.49 -8.17 6.86
N LEU A 6 -9.50 -7.85 7.70
CA LEU A 6 -8.84 -8.80 8.60
C LEU A 6 -9.68 -9.19 9.84
N LYS A 7 -10.85 -8.57 10.08
CA LYS A 7 -11.68 -8.83 11.27
C LYS A 7 -12.10 -10.30 11.40
N ILE A 8 -12.29 -11.01 10.29
CA ILE A 8 -12.62 -12.44 10.31
C ILE A 8 -11.57 -13.29 11.02
N PHE A 9 -10.31 -12.85 11.06
CA PHE A 9 -9.23 -13.57 11.74
C PHE A 9 -9.26 -13.41 13.27
N GLU A 10 -10.10 -12.52 13.83
CA GLU A 10 -10.32 -12.47 15.29
C GLU A 10 -10.99 -13.74 15.82
N THR A 11 -11.73 -14.45 14.98
CA THR A 11 -12.36 -15.73 15.33
C THR A 11 -11.71 -16.91 14.61
N LEU A 12 -11.27 -16.73 13.35
CA LEU A 12 -10.69 -17.80 12.55
C LEU A 12 -9.29 -18.22 13.01
N ASP A 13 -8.38 -17.25 13.23
CA ASP A 13 -7.02 -17.50 13.73
C ASP A 13 -6.44 -16.20 14.34
N PRO A 14 -6.66 -15.97 15.65
CA PRO A 14 -6.19 -14.77 16.32
C PRO A 14 -4.66 -14.63 16.32
N LYS A 15 -3.93 -15.75 16.36
CA LYS A 15 -2.46 -15.73 16.37
C LYS A 15 -1.91 -15.28 15.03
N LEU A 16 -2.51 -15.72 13.93
CA LEU A 16 -2.17 -15.22 12.60
C LEU A 16 -2.48 -13.73 12.48
N LEU A 17 -3.62 -13.27 12.98
CA LEU A 17 -3.96 -11.84 12.99
C LEU A 17 -2.91 -11.00 13.72
N ASP A 18 -2.48 -11.45 14.89
CA ASP A 18 -1.45 -10.77 15.69
C ASP A 18 -0.10 -10.75 14.98
N LEU A 19 0.28 -11.86 14.32
CA LEU A 19 1.51 -11.93 13.54
C LEU A 19 1.49 -10.96 12.35
N VAL A 20 0.36 -10.89 11.62
CA VAL A 20 0.18 -9.96 10.50
C VAL A 20 0.26 -8.51 10.98
N LYS A 21 -0.43 -8.16 12.07
CA LYS A 21 -0.40 -6.81 12.67
C LYS A 21 1.02 -6.44 13.10
N SER A 22 1.72 -7.34 13.78
CA SER A 22 3.08 -7.12 14.28
C SER A 22 4.08 -6.95 13.14
N THR A 23 3.97 -7.77 12.10
CA THR A 23 4.83 -7.70 10.91
C THR A 23 4.64 -6.38 10.18
N ASN A 24 3.38 -5.96 9.97
CA ASN A 24 3.08 -4.67 9.34
C ASN A 24 3.62 -3.49 10.16
N ALA A 25 3.45 -3.53 11.49
CA ALA A 25 3.96 -2.49 12.38
C ALA A 25 5.48 -2.40 12.34
N PHE A 26 6.18 -3.53 12.37
CA PHE A 26 7.64 -3.59 12.31
C PHE A 26 8.18 -3.12 10.94
N ALA A 27 7.67 -3.67 9.84
CA ALA A 27 8.15 -3.35 8.50
C ALA A 27 7.98 -1.87 8.17
N LEU A 28 6.84 -1.28 8.55
CA LEU A 28 6.46 0.11 8.25
C LEU A 28 6.86 1.10 9.35
N ALA A 29 7.55 0.68 10.41
CA ALA A 29 8.06 1.60 11.44
C ALA A 29 9.04 2.61 10.83
N GLU A 30 9.15 3.79 11.43
CA GLU A 30 10.21 4.74 11.08
C GLU A 30 11.60 4.12 11.29
N GLY A 31 12.57 4.51 10.47
CA GLY A 31 13.95 4.01 10.56
C GLY A 31 14.85 4.72 9.56
N ALA A 32 15.82 4.00 8.98
CA ALA A 32 16.70 4.56 7.95
C ALA A 32 15.94 5.10 6.73
N LEU A 33 14.78 4.50 6.41
CA LEU A 33 13.83 5.03 5.45
C LEU A 33 12.64 5.64 6.20
N PRO A 34 12.23 6.88 5.86
CA PRO A 34 11.01 7.46 6.39
C PRO A 34 9.80 6.58 6.07
N ARG A 35 8.81 6.54 6.96
CA ARG A 35 7.59 5.72 6.78
C ARG A 35 6.86 6.04 5.47
N LYS A 36 6.85 7.31 5.07
CA LYS A 36 6.34 7.77 3.77
C LYS A 36 6.93 6.98 2.60
N ILE A 37 8.26 6.86 2.57
CA ILE A 37 8.98 6.15 1.52
C ILE A 37 8.66 4.66 1.55
N LYS A 38 8.53 4.07 2.74
CA LYS A 38 8.12 2.66 2.87
C LYS A 38 6.71 2.40 2.32
N PHE A 39 5.77 3.32 2.54
CA PHE A 39 4.43 3.21 1.95
C PHE A 39 4.46 3.34 0.42
N LEU A 40 5.27 4.24 -0.14
CA LEU A 40 5.45 4.35 -1.59
C LEU A 40 6.03 3.06 -2.19
N ILE A 41 7.04 2.47 -1.55
CA ILE A 41 7.63 1.18 -1.97
C ILE A 41 6.57 0.07 -1.93
N ALA A 42 5.84 -0.06 -0.81
CA ALA A 42 4.81 -1.08 -0.69
C ALA A 42 3.70 -0.89 -1.74
N MET A 43 3.26 0.35 -1.98
CA MET A 43 2.26 0.68 -3.00
C MET A 43 2.74 0.30 -4.41
N ALA A 44 4.02 0.52 -4.73
CA ALA A 44 4.63 0.10 -5.98
C ALA A 44 4.59 -1.44 -6.16
N LEU A 45 4.88 -2.18 -5.09
CA LEU A 45 4.83 -3.64 -5.10
C LEU A 45 3.41 -4.13 -5.34
N ASP A 46 2.41 -3.58 -4.65
CA ASP A 46 1.01 -3.96 -4.84
C ASP A 46 0.51 -3.63 -6.25
N ALA A 47 0.94 -2.49 -6.81
CA ALA A 47 0.64 -2.15 -8.20
C ALA A 47 1.26 -3.17 -9.16
N SER A 48 2.49 -3.61 -8.92
CA SER A 48 3.17 -4.64 -9.72
C SER A 48 2.47 -6.00 -9.67
N GLN A 49 1.81 -6.32 -8.56
CA GLN A 49 1.11 -7.60 -8.34
C GLN A 49 -0.38 -7.58 -8.72
N GLY A 50 -0.91 -6.45 -9.21
CA GLY A 50 -2.33 -6.36 -9.55
C GLY A 50 -3.27 -6.17 -8.36
N ALA A 51 -2.75 -5.81 -7.18
CA ALA A 51 -3.51 -5.71 -5.95
C ALA A 51 -4.16 -4.32 -5.79
N VAL A 52 -5.31 -4.10 -6.46
CA VAL A 52 -6.02 -2.81 -6.48
C VAL A 52 -6.32 -2.26 -5.06
N GLU A 53 -6.91 -3.10 -4.19
CA GLU A 53 -7.24 -2.68 -2.82
C GLU A 53 -6.00 -2.38 -1.98
N GLY A 54 -4.92 -3.12 -2.24
CA GLY A 54 -3.62 -2.91 -1.60
C GLY A 54 -3.01 -1.57 -1.99
N VAL A 55 -2.99 -1.25 -3.28
CA VAL A 55 -2.58 0.06 -3.80
C VAL A 55 -3.40 1.18 -3.17
N LYS A 56 -4.73 1.04 -3.12
CA LYS A 56 -5.63 2.05 -2.54
C LYS A 56 -5.32 2.30 -1.06
N ALA A 57 -5.20 1.22 -0.27
CA ALA A 57 -4.89 1.30 1.14
C ALA A 57 -3.52 1.94 1.39
N LEU A 58 -2.49 1.54 0.65
CA LEU A 58 -1.12 2.04 0.83
C LEU A 58 -0.97 3.49 0.34
N ALA A 59 -1.63 3.87 -0.76
CA ALA A 59 -1.67 5.26 -1.22
C ALA A 59 -2.30 6.19 -0.19
N GLN A 60 -3.43 5.79 0.42
CA GLN A 60 -4.05 6.56 1.51
C GLN A 60 -3.10 6.75 2.71
N GLN A 61 -2.36 5.70 3.07
CA GLN A 61 -1.41 5.79 4.18
C GLN A 61 -0.19 6.64 3.82
N ALA A 62 0.31 6.55 2.57
CA ALA A 62 1.36 7.42 2.06
C ALA A 62 0.95 8.90 2.17
N ILE A 63 -0.25 9.26 1.69
CA ILE A 63 -0.81 10.62 1.76
C ILE A 63 -0.91 11.10 3.21
N LYS A 64 -1.43 10.26 4.12
CA LYS A 64 -1.49 10.61 5.56
C LYS A 64 -0.12 10.85 6.18
N THR A 65 0.93 10.22 5.65
CA THR A 65 2.33 10.48 6.06
C THR A 65 3.01 11.61 5.28
N GLY A 66 2.26 12.38 4.50
CA GLY A 66 2.76 13.56 3.78
C GLY A 66 3.30 13.27 2.38
N ALA A 67 2.96 12.12 1.77
CA ALA A 67 3.26 11.90 0.35
C ALA A 67 2.44 12.84 -0.54
N THR A 68 3.11 13.47 -1.49
CA THR A 68 2.45 14.34 -2.47
C THR A 68 1.92 13.53 -3.65
N LYS A 69 1.03 14.14 -4.46
CA LYS A 69 0.53 13.52 -5.70
C LYS A 69 1.70 13.22 -6.66
N GLU A 70 2.70 14.10 -6.68
CA GLU A 70 3.90 13.98 -7.51
C GLU A 70 4.77 12.81 -7.09
N GLU A 71 4.99 12.61 -5.78
CA GLU A 71 5.75 11.46 -5.27
C GLU A 71 5.08 10.12 -5.60
N ILE A 72 3.74 10.07 -5.53
CA ILE A 72 2.97 8.89 -5.94
C ILE A 72 3.07 8.66 -7.45
N ALA A 73 2.91 9.71 -8.26
CA ALA A 73 3.02 9.61 -9.71
C ALA A 73 4.42 9.18 -10.16
N GLU A 74 5.48 9.71 -9.54
CA GLU A 74 6.86 9.33 -9.83
C GLU A 74 7.15 7.87 -9.41
N THR A 75 6.65 7.46 -8.25
CA THR A 75 6.73 6.05 -7.82
C THR A 75 6.10 5.12 -8.85
N LEU A 76 4.88 5.43 -9.32
CA LEU A 76 4.19 4.63 -10.32
C LEU A 76 4.88 4.65 -11.69
N ARG A 77 5.56 5.76 -12.05
CA ARG A 77 6.39 5.81 -13.26
C ARG A 77 7.55 4.81 -13.19
N VAL A 78 8.22 4.70 -12.03
CA VAL A 78 9.26 3.70 -11.81
C VAL A 78 8.67 2.29 -11.84
N THR A 79 7.51 2.08 -11.20
CA THR A 79 6.81 0.79 -11.24
C THR A 79 6.47 0.37 -12.66
N HIS A 80 6.00 1.29 -13.50
CA HIS A 80 5.71 1.04 -14.91
C HIS A 80 6.96 0.64 -15.69
N TYR A 81 8.07 1.35 -15.48
CA TYR A 81 9.34 1.03 -16.15
C TYR A 81 9.80 -0.41 -15.85
N ILE A 82 9.61 -0.88 -14.61
CA ILE A 82 10.05 -2.22 -14.19
C ILE A 82 9.01 -3.31 -14.49
N SER A 83 7.72 -3.04 -14.29
CA SER A 83 6.64 -4.05 -14.28
C SER A 83 5.69 -3.96 -15.47
N GLY A 84 5.85 -2.97 -16.35
CA GLY A 84 5.01 -2.76 -17.52
C GLY A 84 3.65 -2.13 -17.22
N VAL A 85 2.83 -2.02 -18.27
CA VAL A 85 1.57 -1.24 -18.26
C VAL A 85 0.50 -1.79 -17.32
N GLY A 86 0.53 -3.09 -17.01
CA GLY A 86 -0.43 -3.72 -16.09
C GLY A 86 -0.45 -3.05 -14.71
N SER A 87 0.71 -2.63 -14.22
CA SER A 87 0.83 -1.90 -12.96
C SER A 87 0.10 -0.55 -12.95
N ILE A 88 0.05 0.14 -14.10
CA ILE A 88 -0.64 1.42 -14.25
C ILE A 88 -2.14 1.24 -14.30
N TYR A 89 -2.66 0.20 -14.95
CA TYR A 89 -4.10 -0.10 -14.91
C TYR A 89 -4.57 -0.45 -13.50
N THR A 90 -3.77 -1.22 -12.76
CA THR A 90 -4.03 -1.51 -11.34
C THR A 90 -4.05 -0.23 -10.52
N ALA A 91 -3.04 0.62 -10.68
CA ALA A 91 -2.97 1.89 -9.96
C ALA A 91 -4.12 2.85 -10.34
N ALA A 92 -4.49 2.93 -11.62
CA ALA A 92 -5.59 3.77 -12.08
C ALA A 92 -6.92 3.38 -11.40
N ARG A 93 -7.24 2.09 -11.36
CA ARG A 93 -8.43 1.58 -10.65
C ARG A 93 -8.40 1.88 -9.15
N ALA A 94 -7.23 1.82 -8.54
CA ALA A 94 -7.08 2.07 -7.11
C ALA A 94 -7.20 3.54 -6.74
N LEU A 95 -6.77 4.44 -7.63
CA LEU A 95 -6.61 5.86 -7.36
C LEU A 95 -7.76 6.75 -7.86
N GLU A 96 -8.71 6.20 -8.62
CA GLU A 96 -9.85 6.93 -9.20
C GLU A 96 -10.64 7.76 -8.17
N ASP A 97 -10.82 7.25 -6.95
CA ASP A 97 -11.52 7.96 -5.85
C ASP A 97 -10.59 8.80 -4.95
N LEU A 98 -9.28 8.78 -5.20
CA LEU A 98 -8.28 9.38 -4.31
C LEU A 98 -7.81 10.77 -4.77
N PHE A 99 -7.96 11.09 -6.06
CA PHE A 99 -7.39 12.29 -6.68
C PHE A 99 -8.35 13.00 -7.61
#